data_AF-A0A239Q1Z5-F1
#
_entry.id   AF-A0A239Q1Z5-F1
#
_cell.length_a   1.000
_cell.length_b   1.000
_cell.length_c   1.000
_cell.angle_alpha   90.00
_cell.angle_beta   90.00
_cell.angle_gamma   90.00
#
_symmetry.space_group_name_H-M   'P 1'
#
loop_
_entity.id
_entity.type
_entity.pdbx_description
1 polymer ?
#
loop_
_entity_poly.entity_id
_entity_poly.type
_entity_poly.pdbx_seq_one_letter_code
_entity_poly.pdbx_strand_id
1 'polypeptide(L)' 'MNKIYASPDTALDGLLKDGMFISAGGFGLCGIPELLIDAIV' A
#
# COMPACT_ATOMS: atom_id res chain seq x y z
N MET A 1 14.94 -12.16 8.57
CA MET A 1 13.93 -11.82 7.55
C MET A 1 12.79 -11.09 8.25
N ASN A 2 12.88 -9.77 8.40
CA ASN A 2 11.82 -8.95 9.01
C ASN A 2 11.10 -8.20 7.89
N LYS A 3 9.80 -8.47 7.71
CA LYS A 3 8.92 -7.82 6.72
C LYS A 3 7.97 -6.82 7.38
N ILE A 4 8.37 -6.30 8.54
CA ILE A 4 7.62 -5.29 9.29
C ILE A 4 8.31 -3.96 9.02
N TYR A 5 7.55 -3.00 8.50
CA TYR A 5 8.01 -1.66 8.17
C TYR A 5 7.40 -0.65 9.15
N ALA A 6 8.13 0.44 9.41
CA ALA A 6 7.73 1.44 10.41
C ALA A 6 6.61 2.37 9.90
N SER A 7 6.47 2.52 8.59
CA SER A 7 5.44 3.34 7.94
C SER A 7 5.01 2.74 6.60
N PRO A 8 3.83 3.13 6.07
CA PRO A 8 3.41 2.80 4.70
C PRO A 8 4.45 3.17 3.64
N ASP A 9 5.06 4.35 3.73
CA ASP A 9 6.05 4.83 2.74
C ASP A 9 7.26 3.90 2.69
N THR A 10 7.81 3.54 3.85
CA THR A 10 8.96 2.62 3.93
C THR A 10 8.62 1.21 3.45
N ALA A 11 7.35 0.82 3.46
CA ALA A 11 6.89 -0.45 2.91
C ALA A 11 6.77 -0.44 1.38
N LEU A 12 6.54 0.73 0.78
CA LEU A 12 6.35 0.93 -0.66
C LEU A 12 7.59 1.46 -1.38
N ASP A 13 8.61 1.92 -0.65
CA ASP A 13 9.84 2.48 -1.19
C ASP A 13 10.51 1.54 -2.21
N GLY A 14 10.79 2.10 -3.39
CA GLY A 14 11.38 1.38 -4.53
C GLY A 14 10.48 0.33 -5.21
N LEU A 15 9.23 0.14 -4.76
CA LEU A 15 8.30 -0.82 -5.38
C LEU A 15 7.40 -0.18 -6.44
N LEU A 16 6.93 1.05 -6.20
CA LEU A 16 5.95 1.72 -7.05
C LEU A 16 6.55 2.19 -8.39
N LYS A 17 5.73 2.14 -9.44
CA LYS A 17 6.04 2.68 -10.77
C LYS A 17 4.76 2.96 -11.55
N ASP A 18 4.83 3.90 -12.47
CA ASP A 18 3.71 4.29 -13.32
C ASP A 18 3.19 3.12 -14.17
N GLY A 19 1.87 3.03 -14.30
CA GLY A 19 1.19 1.97 -15.04
C GLY A 19 1.18 0.60 -14.33
N MET A 20 1.60 0.52 -13.06
CA MET A 20 1.46 -0.70 -12.27
C MET A 20 -0.01 -1.04 -12.01
N PHE A 21 -0.39 -2.28 -12.27
CA PHE A 21 -1.67 -2.82 -11.78
C PHE A 21 -1.52 -3.23 -10.31
N ILE A 22 -2.36 -2.67 -9.45
CA ILE A 22 -2.40 -2.96 -8.02
C ILE A 22 -3.71 -3.68 -7.70
N SER A 23 -3.62 -4.83 -7.05
CA SER A 23 -4.77 -5.53 -6.47
C SER A 23 -5.00 -5.02 -5.05
N ALA A 24 -6.11 -4.33 -4.81
CA ALA A 24 -6.49 -3.83 -3.49
C ALA A 24 -7.74 -4.56 -2.97
N GLY A 25 -7.72 -4.97 -1.71
CA GLY A 25 -8.87 -5.58 -1.04
C GLY A 25 -9.82 -4.55 -0.42
N GLY A 26 -11.01 -5.01 -0.02
CA GLY A 26 -12.01 -4.22 0.70
C GLY A 26 -13.43 -4.36 0.13
N PHE A 27 -14.44 -3.97 0.92
CA PHE A 27 -15.84 -3.85 0.50
C PHE A 27 -16.43 -2.52 0.99
N GLY A 28 -16.68 -1.58 0.08
CA GLY A 28 -16.99 -0.19 0.45
C GLY A 28 -15.81 0.40 1.22
N LEU A 29 -16.03 0.77 2.49
CA LEU A 29 -14.98 1.23 3.42
C LEU A 29 -14.48 0.13 4.36
N CYS A 30 -15.10 -1.05 4.36
CA CYS A 30 -14.71 -2.15 5.25
C CYS A 30 -13.49 -2.88 4.69
N GLY A 31 -12.40 -2.94 5.47
CA GLY A 31 -11.21 -3.74 5.15
C GLY A 31 -10.35 -3.19 4.01
N ILE A 32 -10.44 -1.89 3.71
CA ILE A 32 -9.54 -1.23 2.75
C ILE A 32 -8.14 -1.03 3.36
N PRO A 33 -7.05 -1.10 2.57
CA PRO A 33 -5.71 -0.80 3.05
C PRO A 33 -5.48 0.72 3.11
N GLU A 34 -6.25 1.43 3.95
CA GLU A 34 -6.33 2.90 3.96
C GLU A 34 -4.95 3.59 4.02
N LEU A 35 -4.06 3.15 4.92
CA LEU A 35 -2.75 3.76 5.09
C LEU A 35 -1.82 3.55 3.87
N LEU A 36 -1.99 2.45 3.13
CA LEU A 36 -1.22 2.21 1.90
C LEU A 36 -1.81 2.98 0.73
N ILE A 37 -3.13 3.19 0.70
CA ILE A 37 -3.78 4.05 -0.30
C ILE A 37 -3.30 5.49 -0.10
N ASP A 38 -3.29 5.99 1.13
CA ASP A 38 -2.83 7.34 1.47
C ASP A 38 -1.36 7.58 1.11
N ALA A 39 -0.51 6.55 1.12
CA ALA A 39 0.90 6.66 0.73
C ALA A 39 1.13 6.60 -0.79
N ILE A 40 0.10 6.30 -1.58
CA ILE A 40 0.15 6.27 -3.05
C ILE A 40 -0.39 7.58 -3.65
N VAL A 41 -1.34 8.25 -2.98
CA VAL A 41 -1.95 9.53 -3.41
C VAL A 41 -1.15 10.75 -2.98
#